data_AF-A0A4R5G3S9-F1
#
_entry.id   AF-A0A4R5G3S9-F1
#
_cell.length_a   1.000
_cell.length_b   1.000
_cell.length_c   1.000
_cell.angle_alpha   90.00
_cell.angle_beta   90.00
_cell.angle_gamma   90.00
#
_symmetry.space_group_name_H-M   'P 1'
#
loop_
_entity.id
_entity.type
_entity.pdbx_description
1 polymer ?
#
loop_
_entity_poly.entity_id
_entity_poly.type
_entity_poly.pdbx_seq_one_letter_code
_entity_poly.pdbx_strand_id
1 'polypeptide(L)'
;EFPYVVPLHYGYEFKEENHQFIFYMHGAKQGHKIDLIHQNPNVCIQIEGEVIPDYDHEIPCKYGAFFTSFIGRGKAEFLEDSEQKAYALNQLMQHQTGKMFEFTEKMTNSVAVIKVVIDYYTAKAKKMKSAK
;
A
#
# COMPACT_ATOMS: atom_id res chain seq x y z
N GLU A 1 -20.41 -6.49 -12.54
CA GLU A 1 -19.63 -5.99 -11.38
C GLU A 1 -18.76 -4.81 -11.80
N PHE A 2 -18.33 -4.01 -10.82
CA PHE A 2 -17.47 -2.84 -11.02
C PHE A 2 -16.11 -3.08 -10.35
N PRO A 3 -15.01 -2.49 -10.86
CA PRO A 3 -13.75 -2.45 -10.13
C PRO A 3 -13.95 -1.85 -8.72
N TYR A 4 -13.45 -2.53 -7.70
CA TYR A 4 -13.56 -2.11 -6.31
C TYR A 4 -12.25 -1.52 -5.81
N VAL A 5 -12.29 -0.28 -5.32
CA VAL A 5 -11.11 0.46 -4.85
C VAL A 5 -11.36 0.92 -3.43
N VAL A 6 -10.41 0.63 -2.53
CA VAL A 6 -10.50 0.99 -1.12
C VAL A 6 -9.20 1.70 -0.71
N PRO A 7 -9.27 2.95 -0.20
CA PRO A 7 -8.11 3.60 0.38
C PRO A 7 -7.77 2.91 1.70
N LEU A 8 -6.51 2.51 1.85
CA LEU A 8 -6.03 1.86 3.06
C LEU A 8 -4.70 2.47 3.46
N HIS A 9 -4.51 2.59 4.76
CA HIS A 9 -3.18 2.70 5.32
C HIS A 9 -2.38 1.41 5.08
N TYR A 10 -1.08 1.56 4.83
CA TYR A 10 -0.19 0.42 4.61
C TYR A 10 1.14 0.58 5.36
N GLY A 11 1.80 -0.54 5.60
CA GLY A 11 3.25 -0.65 5.76
C GLY A 11 3.81 -1.46 4.59
N TYR A 12 5.11 -1.43 4.39
CA TYR A 12 5.75 -2.25 3.37
C TYR A 12 7.16 -2.64 3.76
N GLU A 13 7.65 -3.69 3.14
CA GLU A 13 9.07 -4.03 3.08
C GLU A 13 9.47 -4.37 1.65
N PHE A 14 10.77 -4.25 1.36
CA PHE A 14 11.35 -4.67 0.10
C PHE A 14 12.36 -5.79 0.38
N LYS A 15 12.12 -6.95 -0.23
CA LYS A 15 13.00 -8.11 -0.17
C LYS A 15 14.02 -7.99 -1.28
N GLU A 16 15.25 -7.67 -0.92
CA GLU A 16 16.36 -7.49 -1.87
C GLU A 16 16.69 -8.79 -2.61
N GLU A 17 16.59 -9.96 -1.95
CA GLU A 17 16.98 -11.24 -2.56
C GLU A 17 16.19 -11.61 -3.83
N ASN A 18 14.95 -11.15 -3.94
CA ASN A 18 14.05 -11.46 -5.05
C ASN A 18 13.42 -10.20 -5.67
N HIS A 19 13.91 -9.02 -5.29
CA HIS A 19 13.41 -7.71 -5.73
C HIS A 19 11.89 -7.56 -5.59
N GLN A 20 11.36 -7.94 -4.43
CA GLN A 20 9.92 -8.04 -4.21
C GLN A 20 9.42 -7.08 -3.13
N PHE A 21 8.36 -6.34 -3.44
CA PHE A 21 7.62 -5.61 -2.42
C PHE A 21 6.60 -6.51 -1.72
N ILE A 22 6.52 -6.36 -0.41
CA ILE A 22 5.46 -6.93 0.42
C ILE A 22 4.76 -5.77 1.14
N PHE A 23 3.45 -5.66 0.94
CA PHE A 23 2.62 -4.66 1.61
C PHE A 23 1.80 -5.28 2.72
N TYR A 24 1.55 -4.51 3.77
CA TYR A 24 0.75 -4.91 4.92
C TYR A 24 -0.33 -3.88 5.20
N MET A 25 -1.57 -4.33 5.37
CA MET A 25 -2.70 -3.50 5.80
C MET A 25 -3.45 -4.21 6.92
N HIS A 26 -4.21 -3.46 7.71
CA HIS A 26 -5.12 -4.04 8.70
C HIS A 26 -6.54 -3.51 8.52
N GLY A 27 -7.51 -4.19 9.13
CA GLY A 27 -8.87 -3.68 9.24
C GLY A 27 -9.85 -4.66 9.82
N ALA A 28 -11.14 -4.41 9.59
CA ALA A 28 -12.21 -5.30 10.02
C ALA A 28 -12.08 -6.70 9.38
N LYS A 29 -12.43 -7.73 10.17
CA LYS A 29 -12.38 -9.16 9.79
C LYS A 29 -13.47 -9.62 8.83
N GLN A 30 -14.42 -8.75 8.51
CA GLN A 30 -15.55 -9.06 7.65
C GLN A 30 -15.89 -7.87 6.75
N GLY A 31 -16.74 -8.12 5.77
CA GLY A 31 -17.25 -7.13 4.82
C GLY A 31 -16.66 -7.29 3.43
N HIS A 32 -17.16 -6.48 2.50
CA HIS A 32 -16.99 -6.71 1.06
C HIS A 32 -15.54 -6.92 0.59
N LYS A 33 -14.57 -6.13 1.09
CA LYS A 33 -13.13 -6.33 0.76
C LYS A 33 -12.61 -7.71 1.14
N ILE A 34 -13.07 -8.25 2.28
CA ILE A 34 -12.62 -9.53 2.82
C ILE A 34 -13.21 -10.66 1.99
N ASP A 35 -14.50 -10.56 1.69
CA ASP A 35 -15.21 -11.52 0.84
C ASP A 35 -14.59 -11.60 -0.56
N LEU A 36 -14.26 -10.45 -1.16
CA LEU A 36 -13.61 -10.39 -2.46
C LEU A 36 -12.21 -11.01 -2.46
N ILE A 37 -11.38 -10.74 -1.44
CA ILE A 37 -10.05 -11.35 -1.34
C ILE A 37 -10.15 -12.88 -1.17
N HIS A 38 -11.11 -13.37 -0.40
CA HIS A 38 -11.36 -14.81 -0.28
C HIS A 38 -11.77 -15.46 -1.60
N GLN A 39 -12.58 -14.78 -2.40
CA GLN A 39 -13.03 -15.27 -3.71
C GLN A 39 -11.92 -15.20 -4.76
N ASN A 40 -11.12 -14.14 -4.74
CA ASN A 40 -10.02 -13.93 -5.68
C ASN A 40 -8.91 -13.10 -5.01
N PRO A 41 -7.75 -13.70 -4.70
CA PRO A 41 -6.67 -13.01 -4.01
C PRO A 41 -5.86 -12.09 -4.92
N ASN A 42 -6.11 -12.05 -6.23
CA ASN A 42 -5.38 -11.17 -7.15
C ASN A 42 -5.79 -9.71 -6.91
N VAL A 43 -4.83 -8.88 -6.53
CA VAL A 43 -5.03 -7.48 -6.16
C VAL A 43 -4.07 -6.54 -6.87
N CYS A 44 -4.43 -5.25 -6.89
CA CYS A 44 -3.56 -4.17 -7.34
C CYS A 44 -3.35 -3.18 -6.19
N ILE A 45 -2.10 -2.81 -5.92
CA ILE A 45 -1.72 -1.71 -5.05
C ILE A 45 -1.41 -0.51 -5.93
N GLN A 46 -2.04 0.62 -5.65
CA GLN A 46 -1.74 1.90 -6.27
C GLN A 46 -1.37 2.90 -5.17
N ILE A 47 -0.23 3.56 -5.36
CA ILE A 47 0.24 4.63 -4.47
C ILE A 47 0.58 5.82 -5.36
N GLU A 48 0.16 6.99 -4.92
CA GLU A 48 0.52 8.28 -5.50
C GLU A 48 1.11 9.17 -4.40
N GLY A 49 2.14 9.94 -4.76
CA GLY A 49 2.81 10.85 -3.84
C GLY A 49 3.32 12.10 -4.56
N GLU A 50 3.72 13.09 -3.77
CA GLU A 50 4.38 14.31 -4.25
C GLU A 50 3.59 15.06 -5.35
N VAL A 51 2.26 15.01 -5.27
CA VAL A 51 1.38 15.63 -6.28
C VAL A 51 1.40 17.14 -6.10
N ILE A 52 2.04 17.83 -7.04
CA ILE A 52 2.11 19.29 -7.06
C ILE A 52 1.61 19.75 -8.43
N PRO A 53 0.64 20.66 -8.50
CA PRO A 53 0.19 21.21 -9.77
C PRO A 53 1.36 21.83 -10.56
N ASP A 54 1.41 21.52 -11.85
CA ASP A 54 2.38 22.08 -12.81
C ASP A 54 1.57 22.81 -13.88
N TYR A 55 1.47 24.13 -13.77
CA TYR A 55 0.69 24.90 -14.73
C TYR A 55 1.29 26.28 -15.01
N ASP A 56 1.08 26.71 -16.25
CA ASP A 56 1.26 28.07 -16.74
C ASP A 56 -0.15 28.68 -16.86
N HIS A 57 -0.43 29.76 -16.13
CA HIS A 57 -1.78 30.31 -15.97
C HIS A 57 -2.42 30.78 -17.29
N GLU A 58 -1.64 30.89 -18.37
CA GLU A 58 -2.11 31.39 -19.65
C GLU A 58 -2.35 30.30 -20.72
N ILE A 59 -1.82 29.07 -20.54
CA ILE A 59 -1.92 28.00 -21.54
C ILE A 59 -2.50 26.72 -20.91
N PRO A 60 -3.81 26.43 -21.11
CA PRO A 60 -4.49 25.28 -20.52
C PRO A 60 -3.82 23.93 -20.84
N CYS A 61 -3.26 23.76 -22.05
CA CYS A 61 -2.59 22.52 -22.45
C CYS A 61 -1.27 22.25 -21.71
N LYS A 62 -0.74 23.22 -20.95
CA LYS A 62 0.44 23.03 -20.08
C LYS A 62 0.06 22.58 -18.67
N TYR A 63 -1.23 22.48 -18.35
CA TYR A 63 -1.69 22.02 -17.06
C TYR A 63 -1.38 20.53 -16.85
N GLY A 64 -0.70 20.21 -15.75
CA GLY A 64 -0.43 18.85 -15.31
C GLY A 64 -0.07 18.84 -13.82
N ALA A 65 0.66 17.81 -13.41
CA ALA A 65 1.20 17.72 -12.06
C ALA A 65 2.62 17.12 -12.10
N PHE A 66 3.48 17.58 -11.20
CA PHE A 66 4.58 16.77 -10.70
C PHE A 66 4.00 15.70 -9.79
N PHE A 67 4.52 14.49 -9.86
CA PHE A 67 4.02 13.35 -9.07
C PHE A 67 5.05 12.23 -9.04
N THR A 68 4.88 11.35 -8.06
CA THR A 68 5.42 9.98 -8.06
C THR A 68 4.26 8.99 -7.97
N SER A 69 4.42 7.83 -8.57
CA SER A 69 3.41 6.79 -8.57
C SER A 69 4.04 5.41 -8.58
N PHE A 70 3.33 4.47 -7.96
CA PHE A 70 3.63 3.05 -7.94
C PHE A 70 2.35 2.28 -8.26
N ILE A 71 2.45 1.30 -9.16
CA ILE A 71 1.38 0.35 -9.47
C ILE A 71 1.98 -1.05 -9.36
N GLY A 72 1.52 -1.82 -8.37
CA GLY A 72 1.92 -3.20 -8.13
C GLY A 72 0.76 -4.16 -8.28
N ARG A 73 0.99 -5.32 -8.89
CA ARG A 73 0.04 -6.43 -8.99
C ARG A 73 0.58 -7.61 -8.22
N GLY A 74 -0.29 -8.28 -7.47
CA GLY A 74 0.14 -9.36 -6.60
C GLY A 74 -1.01 -10.12 -5.99
N LYS A 75 -0.69 -10.91 -4.96
CA LYS A 75 -1.66 -11.75 -4.25
C LYS A 75 -1.80 -11.33 -2.79
N ALA A 76 -3.04 -11.19 -2.36
CA ALA A 76 -3.41 -10.93 -0.98
C ALA A 76 -3.55 -12.25 -0.19
N GLU A 77 -3.02 -12.25 1.03
CA GLU A 77 -3.06 -13.34 2.00
C GLU A 77 -3.48 -12.78 3.35
N PHE A 78 -4.37 -13.48 4.06
CA PHE A 78 -4.67 -13.17 5.45
C PHE A 78 -3.64 -13.84 6.35
N LEU A 79 -3.01 -13.05 7.23
CA LEU A 79 -2.17 -13.60 8.28
C LEU A 79 -3.09 -14.12 9.39
N GLU A 80 -2.80 -15.29 9.93
CA GLU A 80 -3.55 -15.87 11.05
C GLU A 80 -2.75 -15.87 12.35
N ASP A 81 -1.47 -16.24 12.26
CA ASP A 81 -0.55 -16.29 13.39
C ASP A 81 -0.34 -14.91 14.04
N SER A 82 -0.36 -14.88 15.37
CA SER A 82 -0.29 -13.63 16.13
C SER A 82 1.07 -12.95 15.99
N GLU A 83 2.17 -13.70 15.94
CA GLU A 83 3.51 -13.12 15.81
C GLU A 83 3.70 -12.50 14.41
N GLN A 84 3.25 -13.20 13.37
CA GLN A 84 3.23 -12.66 12.01
C GLN A 84 2.36 -11.40 11.89
N LYS A 85 1.20 -11.38 12.53
CA LYS A 85 0.35 -10.18 12.62
C LYS A 85 1.08 -9.04 13.33
N ALA A 86 1.71 -9.30 14.47
CA ALA A 86 2.45 -8.30 15.23
C ALA A 86 3.60 -7.70 14.40
N TYR A 87 4.31 -8.53 13.64
CA TYR A 87 5.35 -8.09 12.71
C TYR A 87 4.78 -7.17 11.62
N ALA A 88 3.72 -7.61 10.94
CA ALA A 88 3.08 -6.84 9.87
C ALA A 88 2.49 -5.51 10.36
N LEU A 89 1.86 -5.51 11.54
CA LEU A 89 1.35 -4.30 12.18
C LEU A 89 2.49 -3.34 12.54
N ASN A 90 3.65 -3.86 12.95
CA ASN A 90 4.84 -3.04 13.16
C ASN A 90 5.35 -2.39 11.87
N GLN A 91 5.37 -3.10 10.73
CA GLN A 91 5.73 -2.49 9.45
C GLN A 91 4.81 -1.30 9.11
N LEU A 92 3.53 -1.44 9.38
CA LEU A 92 2.54 -0.37 9.21
C LEU A 92 2.79 0.80 10.19
N MET A 93 3.02 0.51 11.47
CA MET A 93 3.29 1.55 12.47
C MET A 93 4.60 2.29 12.21
N GLN A 94 5.65 1.57 11.82
CA GLN A 94 6.94 2.16 11.47
C GLN A 94 6.78 3.10 10.26
N HIS A 95 6.04 2.67 9.23
CA HIS A 95 5.79 3.50 8.05
C HIS A 95 5.00 4.78 8.38
N GLN A 96 3.99 4.69 9.24
CA GLN A 96 3.14 5.83 9.57
C GLN A 96 3.72 6.79 10.60
N THR A 97 4.41 6.23 11.60
CA THR A 97 4.76 6.97 12.82
C THR A 97 6.27 7.00 13.09
N GLY A 98 7.05 6.22 12.34
CA GLY A 98 8.49 6.07 12.57
C GLY A 98 8.86 5.27 13.82
N LYS A 99 7.90 4.56 14.44
CA LYS A 99 8.08 3.85 15.70
C LYS A 99 7.64 2.39 15.63
N MET A 100 8.28 1.58 16.46
CA MET A 100 7.93 0.19 16.74
C MET A 100 7.13 0.08 18.03
N PHE A 101 6.25 -0.93 18.10
CA PHE A 101 5.35 -1.19 19.21
C PHE A 101 5.29 -2.68 19.52
N GLU A 102 5.03 -3.01 20.78
CA GLU A 102 4.67 -4.37 21.17
C GLU A 102 3.17 -4.58 21.00
N PHE A 103 2.81 -5.68 20.33
CA PHE A 103 1.41 -6.07 20.15
C PHE A 103 1.13 -7.32 20.96
N THR A 104 0.13 -7.24 21.83
CA THR A 104 -0.38 -8.43 22.53
C THR A 104 -1.20 -9.29 21.58
N GLU A 105 -1.32 -10.57 21.89
CA GLU A 105 -2.19 -11.50 21.14
C GLU A 105 -3.64 -11.01 21.08
N LYS A 106 -4.15 -10.38 22.15
CA LYS A 106 -5.50 -9.79 22.14
C LYS A 106 -5.63 -8.68 21.09
N MET A 107 -4.59 -7.86 20.91
CA MET A 107 -4.59 -6.77 19.93
C MET A 107 -4.54 -7.34 18.50
N THR A 108 -3.62 -8.26 18.22
CA THR A 108 -3.48 -8.89 16.90
C THR A 108 -4.73 -9.69 16.53
N ASN A 109 -5.33 -10.42 17.48
CA ASN A 109 -6.55 -11.17 17.27
C ASN A 109 -7.80 -10.30 17.15
N SER A 110 -7.75 -8.99 17.41
CA SER A 110 -8.92 -8.11 17.22
C SER A 110 -9.12 -7.67 15.77
N VAL A 111 -8.09 -7.77 14.92
CA VAL A 111 -8.09 -7.26 13.55
C VAL A 111 -7.78 -8.37 12.53
N ALA A 112 -8.17 -8.15 11.27
CA ALA A 112 -7.59 -8.87 10.15
C ALA A 112 -6.34 -8.13 9.68
N VAL A 113 -5.31 -8.88 9.32
CA VAL A 113 -4.09 -8.35 8.71
C VAL A 113 -3.95 -8.99 7.34
N ILE A 114 -3.81 -8.14 6.32
CA ILE A 114 -3.68 -8.52 4.92
C ILE A 114 -2.23 -8.27 4.52
N LYS A 115 -1.57 -9.31 4.05
CA LYS A 115 -0.26 -9.26 3.39
C LYS A 115 -0.48 -9.31 1.88
N VAL A 116 0.18 -8.46 1.12
CA VAL A 116 0.16 -8.50 -0.35
C VAL A 116 1.57 -8.70 -0.85
N VAL A 117 1.82 -9.81 -1.51
CA VAL A 117 3.09 -10.11 -2.17
C VAL A 117 3.01 -9.65 -3.61
N ILE A 118 3.88 -8.73 -4.04
CA ILE A 118 3.85 -8.14 -5.37
C ILE A 118 4.66 -8.99 -6.36
N ASP A 119 4.02 -9.39 -7.45
CA ASP A 119 4.65 -10.19 -8.52
C ASP A 119 5.24 -9.29 -9.62
N TYR A 120 4.61 -8.14 -9.86
CA TYR A 120 5.00 -7.19 -10.90
C TYR A 120 4.66 -5.78 -10.48
N TYR A 121 5.56 -4.83 -10.72
CA TYR A 121 5.29 -3.42 -10.47
C TYR A 121 5.89 -2.49 -11.52
N THR A 122 5.32 -1.29 -11.58
CA THR A 122 5.86 -0.15 -12.32
C THR A 122 5.86 1.07 -11.42
N ALA A 123 6.80 1.98 -11.67
CA ALA A 123 6.84 3.27 -11.01
C ALA A 123 7.03 4.37 -12.07
N LYS A 124 6.44 5.53 -11.82
CA LYS A 124 6.56 6.69 -12.71
C LYS A 124 6.70 7.95 -11.87
N ALA A 125 7.58 8.85 -12.30
CA ALA A 125 7.76 10.14 -11.68
C ALA A 125 7.84 11.26 -12.72
N LYS A 126 7.18 12.38 -12.44
CA LYS A 126 7.43 13.69 -13.07
C LYS A 126 7.92 14.61 -11.95
N LYS A 127 9.23 14.90 -11.94
CA LYS A 127 9.87 15.69 -10.87
C LYS A 127 10.03 17.15 -11.26
N MET A 128 9.92 18.05 -10.29
CA MET A 128 10.37 19.43 -10.44
C MET A 128 11.87 19.43 -10.70
N LYS A 129 12.33 20.20 -11.69
CA LYS A 129 13.76 20.44 -11.85
C LYS A 129 14.19 21.42 -10.75
N SER A 130 15.20 21.07 -9.95
CA SER A 130 15.82 22.01 -9.02
C SER A 130 16.32 23.23 -9.79
N ALA A 131 16.07 24.43 -9.26
CA ALA A 131 16.69 25.65 -9.79
C ALA A 131 18.22 25.49 -9.70
N LYS A 132 18.93 25.74 -10.79
CA LYS A 132 20.39 25.84 -10.81
C LYS A 132 20.85 27.11 -10.11
#